data_AF-A0AA44Q7W8-F1
#
_entry.id   AF-A0AA44Q7W8-F1
#
_cell.length_a   1.000
_cell.length_b   1.000
_cell.length_c   1.000
_cell.angle_alpha   90.00
_cell.angle_beta   90.00
_cell.angle_gamma   90.00
#
_symmetry.space_group_name_H-M   'P 1'
#
loop_
_entity.id
_entity.type
_entity.pdbx_description
1 polymer ?
#
loop_
_entity_poly.entity_id
_entity_poly.type
_entity_poly.pdbx_seq_one_letter_code
_entity_poly.pdbx_strand_id
1 'polypeptide(L)'
;MKNEIFNEFKKTVTEIHMKSDNYQFSFATNESNKIENFYFEDVLIVGDIALHNKEEIIKKYGLDKRVDVNIESEKLLIYLYKENGIKFIQDMVGEFAFILYDQKEKKY
;
A
#
# COMPACT_ATOMS: atom_id res chain seq x y z
N MET A 1 14.98 15.91 -4.25
CA MET A 1 14.61 15.00 -3.14
C MET A 1 15.84 14.31 -2.52
N LYS A 2 16.70 13.57 -3.23
CA LYS A 2 17.83 12.80 -2.65
C LYS A 2 18.85 13.66 -1.89
N ASN A 3 19.30 14.76 -2.50
CA ASN A 3 20.25 15.68 -1.86
C ASN A 3 19.64 16.38 -0.65
N GLU A 4 18.34 16.71 -0.72
CA GLU A 4 17.62 17.35 0.39
C GLU A 4 17.50 16.37 1.58
N ILE A 5 17.09 15.12 1.31
CA ILE A 5 17.00 14.05 2.32
C ILE A 5 18.37 13.78 2.94
N PHE A 6 19.43 13.71 2.15
CA PHE A 6 20.78 13.52 2.69
C PHE A 6 21.22 14.73 3.53
N ASN A 7 20.95 15.96 3.09
CA ASN A 7 21.36 17.15 3.81
C ASN A 7 20.70 17.24 5.18
N GLU A 8 19.41 16.89 5.26
CA GLU A 8 18.61 16.92 6.49
C GLU A 8 18.90 15.73 7.40
N PHE A 9 18.81 14.50 6.88
CA PHE A 9 18.83 13.28 7.68
C PHE A 9 20.16 12.51 7.65
N LYS A 10 21.13 12.95 6.85
CA LYS A 10 22.41 12.25 6.61
C LYS A 10 22.23 10.80 6.14
N LYS A 11 21.12 10.51 5.46
CA LYS A 11 20.80 9.19 4.91
C LYS A 11 20.91 9.18 3.39
N THR A 12 21.62 8.19 2.88
CA THR A 12 21.63 7.89 1.45
C THR A 12 20.36 7.15 1.08
N VAL A 13 19.70 7.61 0.03
CA VAL A 13 18.46 7.02 -0.48
C VAL A 13 18.56 6.71 -1.97
N THR A 14 17.77 5.75 -2.41
CA THR A 14 17.42 5.48 -3.80
C THR A 14 16.11 6.18 -4.09
N GLU A 15 16.07 6.97 -5.16
CA GLU A 15 14.82 7.53 -5.67
C GLU A 15 14.24 6.55 -6.68
N ILE A 16 12.95 6.25 -6.53
CA ILE A 16 12.19 5.45 -7.47
C ILE A 16 11.11 6.36 -8.04
N HIS A 17 11.12 6.45 -9.37
CA HIS A 17 10.13 7.18 -10.14
C HIS A 17 9.27 6.17 -10.87
N MET A 18 7.96 6.25 -10.67
CA MET A 18 7.01 5.42 -11.38
C MET A 18 6.04 6.30 -12.16
N LYS A 19 5.84 5.93 -13.42
CA LYS A 19 4.88 6.56 -14.31
C LYS A 19 4.07 5.47 -14.96
N SER A 20 2.76 5.62 -14.88
CA SER A 20 1.77 4.85 -15.63
C SER A 20 0.89 5.82 -16.42
N ASP A 21 -0.05 5.31 -17.20
CA ASP A 21 -0.95 6.12 -18.02
C ASP A 21 -1.74 7.13 -17.18
N ASN A 22 -2.04 6.76 -15.93
CA ASN A 22 -2.97 7.48 -15.07
C ASN A 22 -2.34 8.14 -13.83
N TYR A 23 -1.07 7.89 -13.53
CA TYR A 23 -0.40 8.48 -12.37
C TYR A 23 1.10 8.60 -12.57
N GLN A 24 1.68 9.57 -11.86
CA GLN A 24 3.12 9.71 -11.68
C GLN A 24 3.37 9.89 -10.19
N PHE A 25 4.22 9.05 -9.62
CA PHE A 25 4.69 9.23 -8.26
C PHE A 25 6.19 9.01 -8.17
N SER A 26 6.77 9.57 -7.12
CA SER A 26 8.19 9.48 -6.85
C SER A 26 8.37 9.36 -5.35
N PHE A 27 9.16 8.39 -4.93
CA PHE A 27 9.48 8.16 -3.53
C PHE A 27 10.97 7.89 -3.36
N ALA A 28 11.47 8.11 -2.15
CA ALA A 28 12.84 7.84 -1.78
C ALA A 28 12.87 6.78 -0.67
N THR A 29 13.76 5.79 -0.79
CA THR A 29 13.97 4.74 0.21
C THR A 29 15.45 4.52 0.49
N ASN A 30 15.81 4.30 1.75
CA ASN A 30 17.15 3.84 2.15
C ASN A 30 17.24 2.31 2.28
N GLU A 31 16.12 1.60 2.08
CA GLU A 31 16.03 0.13 2.10
C GLU A 31 15.97 -0.39 0.66
N SER A 32 16.82 -1.36 0.32
CA SER A 32 16.91 -1.95 -1.03
C SER A 32 15.78 -2.92 -1.35
N ASN A 33 15.05 -3.38 -0.34
CA ASN A 33 13.92 -4.29 -0.47
C ASN A 33 12.70 -3.62 0.19
N LYS A 34 11.49 -3.87 -0.33
CA LYS A 34 10.19 -3.60 0.33
C LYS A 34 9.49 -2.26 0.10
N ILE A 35 9.61 -1.63 -1.05
CA ILE A 35 8.46 -0.80 -1.48
C ILE A 35 7.70 -1.61 -2.51
N GLU A 36 6.75 -2.39 -1.98
CA GLU A 36 5.81 -3.14 -2.78
C GLU A 36 4.77 -2.17 -3.34
N ASN A 37 4.70 -2.12 -4.66
CA ASN A 37 3.69 -1.34 -5.37
C ASN A 37 2.69 -2.33 -5.93
N PHE A 38 1.44 -2.22 -5.49
CA PHE A 38 0.38 -3.07 -6.01
C PHE A 38 -0.71 -2.23 -6.67
N TYR A 39 -1.12 -2.66 -7.86
CA TYR A 39 -2.14 -2.03 -8.68
C TYR A 39 -3.36 -2.92 -8.79
N PHE A 40 -4.53 -2.35 -8.52
CA PHE A 40 -5.78 -3.02 -8.79
C PHE A 40 -6.83 -2.03 -9.31
N GLU A 41 -6.94 -1.99 -10.64
CA GLU A 41 -7.80 -1.09 -11.40
C GLU A 41 -7.46 0.39 -11.10
N ASP A 42 -8.29 1.05 -10.28
CA ASP A 42 -8.29 2.46 -9.90
C ASP A 42 -7.62 2.73 -8.55
N VAL A 43 -7.12 1.70 -7.85
CA VAL A 43 -6.50 1.85 -6.52
C VAL A 43 -5.01 1.47 -6.56
N LEU A 44 -4.18 2.35 -6.00
CA LEU A 44 -2.75 2.17 -5.78
C LEU A 44 -2.45 2.17 -4.27
N ILE A 45 -1.67 1.19 -3.82
CA ILE A 45 -1.06 1.18 -2.48
C ILE A 45 0.46 1.13 -2.60
N VAL A 46 1.13 2.00 -1.86
CA VAL A 46 2.61 2.06 -1.75
C VAL A 46 2.98 2.18 -0.28
N GLY A 47 3.80 1.27 0.23
CA GLY A 47 4.25 1.32 1.61
C GLY A 47 5.00 0.09 2.08
N ASP A 48 5.28 0.07 3.39
CA ASP A 48 5.73 -1.11 4.12
C ASP A 48 4.56 -1.62 4.96
N ILE A 49 4.11 -2.86 4.74
CA ILE A 49 2.89 -3.41 5.33
C ILE A 49 3.11 -4.85 5.82
N ALA A 50 3.33 -4.99 7.12
CA ALA A 50 3.37 -6.28 7.82
C ALA A 50 2.09 -6.48 8.65
N LEU A 51 1.14 -7.26 8.11
CA LEU A 51 -0.07 -7.67 8.83
C LEU A 51 0.15 -8.99 9.58
N HIS A 52 -0.14 -8.99 10.88
CA HIS A 52 -0.03 -10.15 11.77
C HIS A 52 -1.35 -10.91 11.94
N ASN A 53 -2.49 -10.32 11.56
CA ASN A 53 -3.83 -10.89 11.75
C ASN A 53 -4.61 -11.13 10.44
N LYS A 54 -3.91 -11.48 9.35
CA LYS A 54 -4.54 -11.71 8.03
C LYS A 54 -5.70 -12.71 8.07
N GLU A 55 -5.53 -13.83 8.77
CA GLU A 55 -6.55 -14.87 8.86
C GLU A 55 -7.85 -14.36 9.52
N GLU A 56 -7.72 -13.59 10.60
CA GLU A 56 -8.86 -13.00 11.31
C GLU A 56 -9.60 -12.00 10.42
N ILE A 57 -8.86 -11.13 9.73
CA ILE A 57 -9.42 -10.15 8.79
C ILE A 57 -10.17 -10.86 7.65
N ILE A 58 -9.56 -11.87 7.02
CA ILE A 58 -10.18 -12.63 5.92
C ILE A 58 -11.52 -13.23 6.37
N LYS A 59 -11.55 -13.81 7.58
CA LYS A 59 -12.78 -14.38 8.16
C LYS A 59 -13.81 -13.29 8.50
N LYS A 60 -13.40 -12.20 9.14
CA LYS A 60 -14.29 -11.10 9.57
C LYS A 60 -15.03 -10.47 8.39
N TYR A 61 -14.34 -10.35 7.25
CA TYR A 61 -14.87 -9.73 6.04
C TYR A 61 -15.45 -10.73 5.03
N GLY A 62 -15.48 -12.04 5.34
CA GLY A 62 -16.06 -13.06 4.47
C GLY A 62 -15.31 -13.22 3.13
N LEU A 63 -13.99 -13.04 3.15
CA LEU A 63 -13.11 -13.11 1.98
C LEU A 63 -12.55 -14.52 1.72
N ASP A 64 -12.87 -15.49 2.58
CA ASP A 64 -12.39 -16.88 2.56
C ASP A 64 -12.62 -17.62 1.23
N LYS A 65 -13.65 -17.22 0.47
CA LYS A 65 -13.93 -17.79 -0.87
C LYS A 65 -13.10 -17.16 -1.99
N ARG A 66 -12.44 -16.04 -1.74
CA ARG A 66 -11.75 -15.21 -2.75
C ARG A 66 -10.25 -15.12 -2.54
N VAL A 67 -9.79 -15.22 -1.30
CA VAL A 67 -8.38 -15.05 -0.93
C VAL A 67 -7.95 -16.10 0.11
N ASP A 68 -6.69 -16.50 0.04
CA ASP A 68 -6.03 -17.36 1.03
C ASP A 68 -5.19 -16.52 2.01
N VAL A 69 -4.84 -17.09 3.17
CA VAL A 69 -4.03 -16.43 4.22
C VAL A 69 -2.65 -15.99 3.71
N ASN A 70 -2.11 -16.65 2.68
CA ASN A 70 -0.81 -16.31 2.08
C ASN A 70 -0.87 -15.10 1.14
N ILE A 71 -2.01 -14.42 1.00
CA ILE A 71 -2.13 -13.21 0.19
C ILE A 71 -1.17 -12.11 0.68
N GLU A 72 -0.55 -11.40 -0.27
CA GLU A 72 0.23 -10.18 0.00
C GLU A 72 -0.63 -9.15 0.76
N SER A 73 -0.01 -8.42 1.68
CA SER A 73 -0.74 -7.51 2.58
C SER A 73 -1.45 -6.41 1.78
N GLU A 74 -0.77 -5.86 0.79
CA GLU A 74 -1.17 -4.82 -0.15
C GLU A 74 -2.43 -5.26 -0.91
N LYS A 75 -2.42 -6.49 -1.44
CA LYS A 75 -3.56 -7.08 -2.15
C LYS A 75 -4.77 -7.19 -1.23
N LEU A 76 -4.57 -7.66 -0.01
CA LEU A 76 -5.64 -7.78 0.99
C LEU A 76 -6.21 -6.40 1.34
N LEU A 77 -5.37 -5.38 1.55
CA LEU A 77 -5.83 -4.03 1.89
C LEU A 77 -6.67 -3.40 0.77
N ILE A 78 -6.33 -3.63 -0.50
CA ILE A 78 -7.16 -3.17 -1.61
C ILE A 78 -8.55 -3.82 -1.59
N TYR A 79 -8.64 -5.13 -1.36
CA TYR A 79 -9.95 -5.80 -1.26
C TYR A 79 -10.81 -5.19 -0.15
N LEU A 80 -10.20 -5.01 1.03
CA LEU A 80 -10.87 -4.41 2.18
C LEU A 80 -11.32 -2.97 1.90
N TYR A 81 -10.45 -2.17 1.27
CA TYR A 81 -10.75 -0.79 0.90
C TYR A 81 -11.92 -0.72 -0.08
N LYS A 82 -11.92 -1.55 -1.14
CA LYS A 82 -12.99 -1.53 -2.14
C LYS A 82 -14.35 -1.91 -1.58
N GLU A 83 -14.40 -2.82 -0.61
CA GLU A 83 -15.66 -3.25 0.01
C GLU A 83 -16.11 -2.35 1.16
N ASN A 84 -15.19 -1.78 1.95
CA ASN A 84 -15.51 -1.16 3.24
C ASN A 84 -14.97 0.27 3.43
N GLY A 85 -14.30 0.84 2.41
CA GLY A 85 -13.58 2.11 2.52
C GLY A 85 -12.47 2.02 3.57
N ILE A 86 -12.09 3.15 4.17
CA ILE A 86 -10.97 3.22 5.13
C ILE A 86 -11.24 2.54 6.50
N LYS A 87 -12.43 1.98 6.73
CA LYS A 87 -12.81 1.45 8.05
C LYS A 87 -11.98 0.22 8.46
N PHE A 88 -11.47 -0.54 7.50
CA PHE A 88 -10.64 -1.72 7.77
C PHE A 88 -9.37 -1.40 8.59
N ILE A 89 -8.91 -0.14 8.58
CA ILE A 89 -7.71 0.29 9.31
C ILE A 89 -7.84 -0.03 10.80
N GLN A 90 -9.04 0.06 11.37
CA GLN A 90 -9.30 -0.22 12.78
C GLN A 90 -9.11 -1.70 13.15
N ASP A 91 -9.13 -2.57 12.15
CA ASP A 91 -9.02 -4.02 12.31
C ASP A 91 -7.63 -4.55 12.00
N MET A 92 -6.70 -3.68 11.56
CA MET A 92 -5.33 -4.06 11.24
C MET A 92 -4.51 -4.23 12.51
N VAL A 93 -3.80 -5.35 12.62
CA VAL A 93 -2.80 -5.58 13.67
C VAL A 93 -1.47 -5.89 13.03
N GLY A 94 -0.45 -5.09 13.33
CA GLY A 94 0.89 -5.25 12.78
C GLY A 94 1.66 -3.93 12.69
N GLU A 95 2.65 -3.89 11.80
CA GLU A 95 3.50 -2.74 11.53
C GLU A 95 3.23 -2.26 10.11
N PHE A 96 2.79 -1.01 9.94
CA PHE A 96 2.44 -0.52 8.62
C PHE A 96 2.61 1.00 8.50
N ALA A 97 3.12 1.41 7.34
CA ALA A 97 3.14 2.79 6.87
C ALA A 97 2.94 2.77 5.35
N PHE A 98 1.78 3.26 4.90
CA PHE A 98 1.42 3.21 3.49
C PHE A 98 0.62 4.43 3.05
N ILE A 99 0.65 4.68 1.74
CA ILE A 99 -0.17 5.63 1.02
C ILE A 99 -1.18 4.82 0.20
N LEU A 100 -2.46 5.16 0.29
CA LEU A 100 -3.51 4.65 -0.58
C LEU A 100 -4.02 5.79 -1.47
N TYR A 101 -4.06 5.54 -2.76
CA TYR A 101 -4.58 6.46 -3.76
C TYR A 101 -5.71 5.78 -4.54
N ASP A 102 -6.93 6.34 -4.44
CA ASP A 102 -8.12 5.88 -5.17
C ASP A 102 -8.46 6.92 -6.25
N GLN A 103 -8.45 6.45 -7.50
CA GLN A 103 -8.63 7.25 -8.69
C GLN A 103 -10.05 7.19 -9.26
N LYS A 104 -11.05 6.64 -8.54
CA LYS A 104 -12.45 6.67 -9.02
C LYS A 104 -12.77 8.03 -9.59
N GLU A 105 -13.13 8.04 -10.88
CA GLU A 105 -13.28 9.25 -11.68
C GLU A 105 -14.02 10.31 -10.88
N LYS A 106 -13.38 11.47 -10.69
CA LYS A 106 -14.16 12.70 -10.52
C LYS A 106 -15.00 12.80 -11.79
N LYS A 107 -16.26 12.36 -11.71
CA LYS A 107 -17.29 12.74 -12.68
C LYS A 107 -17.32 14.27 -12.66
N TYR A 108 -16.67 14.88 -13.64
CA TYR A 108 -16.83 16.30 -13.97
C TYR A 108 -18.12 16.47 -14.76
#